data_AF-A0A382PIQ2-F1
#
_entry.id   AF-A0A382PIQ2-F1
#
_cell.length_a   1.000
_cell.length_b   1.000
_cell.length_c   1.000
_cell.angle_alpha   90.00
_cell.angle_beta   90.00
_cell.angle_gamma   90.00
#
_symmetry.space_group_name_H-M   'P 1'
#
loop_
_entity.id
_entity.type
_entity.pdbx_description
1 polymer ?
#
loop_
_entity_poly.entity_id
_entity_poly.type
_entity_poly.pdbx_seq_one_letter_code
_entity_poly.pdbx_strand_id
1 'polypeptide(L)'
;MTRGPFNSYRQSVILVAILLFSIAAPIHITQHTVLDTPGERHFTANNTANDSTVQTLMSNMNIYDPAEVTGVIDEMSRVHMVWVQDEDSSSLNYALFDHTGNPLISTTPIPSNVSSTITSPAMVVDSQERAHIVWESVGTEIRYALIDPDLDDRDGSVGDIANMTLQPSTALADGAGTRSDPDIA
;
A
#
# COMPACT_ATOMS: atom_id res chain seq x y z
N MET A 1 -70.10 -19.78 10.28
CA MET A 1 -68.75 -19.21 10.08
C MET A 1 -68.90 -17.75 9.64
N THR A 2 -68.88 -16.81 10.57
CA THR A 2 -69.07 -15.37 10.30
C THR A 2 -67.72 -14.67 10.44
N ARG A 3 -67.14 -14.23 9.31
CA ARG A 3 -65.96 -13.36 9.27
C ARG A 3 -66.34 -11.99 9.87
N GLY A 4 -65.73 -11.62 10.99
CA GLY A 4 -65.85 -10.27 11.54
C GLY A 4 -65.20 -9.21 10.64
N PRO A 5 -65.65 -7.96 10.68
CA PRO A 5 -65.19 -6.91 9.76
C PRO A 5 -63.72 -6.56 10.05
N PHE A 6 -62.89 -6.59 9.01
CA PHE A 6 -61.53 -6.09 9.07
C PHE A 6 -61.58 -4.57 9.31
N ASN A 7 -61.15 -4.14 10.50
CA ASN A 7 -61.14 -2.74 10.89
C ASN A 7 -59.96 -2.01 10.20
N SER A 8 -60.21 -1.51 8.99
CA SER A 8 -59.23 -0.84 8.12
C SER A 8 -58.49 0.31 8.80
N TYR A 9 -59.13 0.98 9.77
CA TYR A 9 -58.51 2.06 10.55
C TYR A 9 -57.29 1.60 11.36
N ARG A 10 -57.29 0.37 11.90
CA ARG A 10 -56.14 -0.16 12.66
C ARG A 10 -54.95 -0.46 11.74
N GLN A 11 -55.23 -0.92 10.52
CA GLN A 11 -54.21 -1.21 9.52
C GLN A 11 -53.56 0.09 9.01
N SER A 12 -54.35 1.14 8.79
CA SER A 12 -53.86 2.45 8.35
C SER A 12 -52.97 3.12 9.41
N VAL A 13 -53.34 3.03 10.69
CA VAL A 13 -52.53 3.61 11.79
C VAL A 13 -51.18 2.90 11.92
N ILE A 14 -51.14 1.57 11.75
CA ILE A 14 -49.89 0.81 11.76
C ILE A 14 -49.01 1.20 10.56
N LEU A 15 -49.60 1.34 9.36
CA LEU A 15 -48.86 1.72 8.16
C LEU A 15 -48.24 3.13 8.28
N VAL A 16 -48.99 4.08 8.82
CA VAL A 16 -48.52 5.45 9.08
C VAL A 16 -47.43 5.47 10.15
N ALA A 17 -47.56 4.66 11.20
CA ALA A 17 -46.53 4.55 12.24
C ALA A 17 -45.21 3.97 11.67
N ILE A 18 -45.26 2.95 10.81
CA ILE A 18 -44.07 2.38 10.16
C ILE A 18 -43.39 3.41 9.25
N LEU A 19 -44.18 4.16 8.47
CA LEU A 19 -43.67 5.21 7.61
C LEU A 19 -42.99 6.34 8.39
N LEU A 20 -43.54 6.74 9.55
CA LEU A 20 -42.94 7.77 10.41
C LEU A 20 -41.65 7.30 11.10
N PHE A 21 -41.55 6.02 11.48
CA PHE A 21 -40.31 5.47 12.03
C PHE A 21 -39.19 5.32 10.99
N SER A 22 -39.53 5.14 9.71
CA SER A 22 -38.54 5.04 8.62
C SER A 22 -37.77 6.33 8.35
N ILE A 23 -38.27 7.48 8.79
CA ILE A 23 -37.63 8.80 8.56
C ILE A 23 -36.51 9.07 9.57
N ALA A 24 -36.49 8.33 10.69
CA ALA A 24 -35.49 8.46 11.76
C ALA A 24 -34.36 7.43 11.65
N ALA A 25 -34.34 6.60 10.62
CA ALA A 25 -33.23 5.67 10.39
C ALA A 25 -31.97 6.49 10.04
N PRO A 26 -30.84 6.28 10.74
CA PRO A 26 -29.59 6.94 10.38
C PRO A 26 -29.22 6.52 8.95
N ILE A 27 -29.11 7.50 8.06
CA ILE A 27 -28.57 7.28 6.74
C ILE A 27 -27.07 7.02 6.96
N HIS A 28 -26.66 5.76 6.86
CA HIS A 28 -25.25 5.43 6.70
C HIS A 28 -24.84 5.89 5.30
N ILE A 29 -24.40 7.15 5.21
CA ILE A 29 -23.67 7.62 4.04
C ILE A 29 -22.34 6.87 4.09
N THR A 30 -22.20 5.83 3.27
CA THR A 30 -20.89 5.29 2.95
C THR A 30 -20.15 6.41 2.25
N GLN A 31 -19.29 7.11 2.97
CA GLN A 31 -18.37 8.04 2.35
C GLN A 31 -17.44 7.18 1.50
N HIS A 32 -17.70 7.14 0.19
CA HIS A 32 -16.68 6.72 -0.74
C HIS A 32 -15.58 7.77 -0.61
N THR A 33 -14.54 7.44 0.15
CA THR A 33 -13.25 8.08 -0.03
C THR A 33 -12.91 7.90 -1.50
N VAL A 34 -12.88 9.00 -2.23
CA VAL A 34 -12.19 9.04 -3.51
C VAL A 34 -10.75 8.72 -3.14
N LEU A 35 -10.33 7.48 -3.40
CA LEU A 35 -8.91 7.17 -3.54
C LEU A 35 -8.42 8.11 -4.63
N ASP A 36 -7.34 8.85 -4.33
CA ASP A 36 -6.86 10.00 -5.08
C ASP A 36 -7.02 9.88 -6.59
N THR A 37 -7.28 11.01 -7.26
CA THR A 37 -7.11 11.11 -8.72
C THR A 37 -5.75 10.50 -9.05
N PRO A 38 -5.64 9.51 -9.96
CA PRO A 38 -4.34 8.95 -10.29
C PRO A 38 -3.48 10.08 -10.84
N GLY A 39 -2.52 10.56 -10.05
CA GLY A 39 -1.41 11.34 -10.57
C GLY A 39 -0.72 10.51 -11.66
N GLU A 40 -0.07 11.16 -12.62
CA GLU A 40 0.74 10.44 -13.59
C GLU A 40 1.85 9.71 -12.84
N ARG A 41 1.74 8.38 -12.72
CA ARG A 41 2.73 7.56 -12.03
C ARG A 41 3.87 7.26 -12.98
N HIS A 42 5.07 7.62 -12.56
CA HIS A 42 6.29 7.29 -13.28
C HIS A 42 7.04 6.20 -12.54
N PHE A 43 6.94 4.97 -13.05
CA PHE A 43 7.71 3.84 -12.56
C PHE A 43 9.17 3.97 -13.01
N THR A 44 10.11 3.69 -12.11
CA THR A 44 11.55 3.76 -12.39
C THR A 44 12.13 2.41 -12.83
N ALA A 45 11.49 1.30 -12.46
CA ALA A 45 11.84 -0.06 -12.88
C ALA A 45 10.60 -0.97 -12.80
N ASN A 46 10.58 -2.03 -13.63
CA ASN A 46 9.53 -3.05 -13.65
C ASN A 46 10.04 -4.36 -13.02
N ASN A 47 10.49 -4.30 -11.76
CA ASN A 47 11.01 -5.44 -10.99
C ASN A 47 12.19 -6.17 -11.65
N THR A 48 12.91 -5.51 -12.55
CA THR A 48 14.06 -6.10 -13.25
C THR A 48 15.35 -5.48 -12.75
N ALA A 49 16.11 -6.22 -11.94
CA ALA A 49 17.44 -5.78 -11.50
C ALA A 49 18.56 -6.12 -12.51
N ASN A 50 18.38 -7.09 -13.40
CA ASN A 50 19.44 -7.62 -14.27
C ASN A 50 19.76 -6.79 -15.52
N ASP A 51 19.22 -5.58 -15.63
CA ASP A 51 19.54 -4.65 -16.72
C ASP A 51 20.83 -3.87 -16.40
N SER A 52 21.78 -3.79 -17.34
CA SER A 52 23.09 -3.15 -17.10
C SER A 52 23.00 -1.65 -16.81
N THR A 53 21.98 -0.96 -17.33
CA THR A 53 21.73 0.44 -17.04
C THR A 53 21.15 0.63 -15.64
N VAL A 54 20.25 -0.26 -15.24
CA VAL A 54 19.67 -0.30 -13.88
C VAL A 54 20.76 -0.61 -12.85
N GLN A 55 21.61 -1.61 -13.09
CA GLN A 55 22.76 -1.95 -12.24
C GLN A 55 23.74 -0.79 -12.07
N THR A 56 24.04 -0.07 -13.16
CA THR A 56 24.93 1.09 -13.08
C THR A 56 24.31 2.19 -12.21
N LEU A 57 23.03 2.50 -12.41
CA LEU A 57 22.33 3.51 -11.62
C LEU A 57 22.25 3.14 -10.13
N MET A 58 21.90 1.88 -9.83
CA MET A 58 21.82 1.37 -8.45
C MET A 58 23.16 1.41 -7.75
N SER A 59 24.25 1.07 -8.44
CA SER A 59 25.60 1.14 -7.87
C SER A 59 26.01 2.57 -7.48
N ASN A 60 25.58 3.58 -8.24
CA ASN A 60 25.77 4.99 -7.89
C ASN A 60 24.94 5.43 -6.68
N MET A 61 23.84 4.72 -6.40
CA MET A 61 22.99 4.91 -5.22
C MET A 61 23.39 3.99 -4.05
N ASN A 62 24.56 3.33 -4.14
CA ASN A 62 25.08 2.43 -3.11
C ASN A 62 24.14 1.23 -2.83
N ILE A 63 23.41 0.78 -3.85
CA ILE A 63 22.57 -0.42 -3.85
C ILE A 63 23.30 -1.48 -4.66
N TYR A 64 23.60 -2.61 -4.02
CA TYR A 64 24.39 -3.69 -4.59
C TYR A 64 23.57 -4.98 -4.60
N ASP A 65 23.63 -5.70 -5.71
CA ASP A 65 23.05 -7.05 -5.89
C ASP A 65 21.54 -7.19 -5.57
N PRO A 66 20.66 -6.23 -5.91
CA PRO A 66 19.23 -6.45 -5.68
C PRO A 66 18.71 -7.56 -6.61
N ALA A 67 17.85 -8.43 -6.09
CA ALA A 67 17.15 -9.41 -6.94
C ALA A 67 16.03 -8.76 -7.74
N GLU A 68 15.25 -7.90 -7.07
CA GLU A 68 14.13 -7.18 -7.64
C GLU A 68 14.12 -5.75 -7.11
N VAL A 69 13.77 -4.80 -7.98
CA VAL A 69 13.72 -3.38 -7.65
C VAL A 69 12.53 -2.72 -8.34
N THR A 70 11.83 -1.88 -7.59
CA THR A 70 10.73 -1.04 -8.08
C THR A 70 10.86 0.36 -7.50
N GLY A 71 10.29 1.33 -8.17
CA GLY A 71 10.30 2.70 -7.67
C GLY A 71 9.29 3.58 -8.39
N VAL A 72 8.94 4.67 -7.72
CA VAL A 72 7.91 5.61 -8.15
C VAL A 72 8.42 7.03 -7.88
N ILE A 73 8.20 7.93 -8.83
CA ILE A 73 8.44 9.35 -8.64
C ILE A 73 7.18 10.00 -8.08
N ASP A 74 7.30 10.73 -6.98
CA ASP A 74 6.19 11.48 -6.39
C ASP A 74 6.00 12.87 -7.03
N GLU A 75 4.93 13.57 -6.65
CA GLU A 75 4.60 14.90 -7.17
C GLU A 75 5.66 15.97 -6.83
N MET A 76 6.51 15.70 -5.84
CA MET A 76 7.65 16.54 -5.46
C MET A 76 8.92 16.21 -6.26
N SER A 77 8.83 15.33 -7.26
CA SER A 77 9.95 14.81 -8.04
C SER A 77 11.00 14.07 -7.21
N ARG A 78 10.59 13.43 -6.11
CA ARG A 78 11.46 12.55 -5.33
C ARG A 78 11.25 11.11 -5.77
N VAL A 79 12.30 10.33 -5.74
CA VAL A 79 12.29 8.93 -6.18
C VAL A 79 12.17 8.04 -4.96
N HIS A 80 10.99 7.45 -4.77
CA HIS A 80 10.78 6.37 -3.82
C HIS A 80 11.27 5.09 -4.45
N MET A 81 12.05 4.30 -3.73
CA MET A 81 12.57 3.03 -4.25
C MET A 81 12.49 1.93 -3.21
N VAL A 82 12.13 0.73 -3.67
CA VAL A 82 12.01 -0.49 -2.88
C VAL A 82 12.72 -1.62 -3.60
N TRP A 83 13.46 -2.44 -2.87
CA TRP A 83 14.14 -3.60 -3.44
C TRP A 83 14.32 -4.75 -2.45
N VAL A 84 14.51 -5.93 -3.02
CA VAL A 84 14.90 -7.16 -2.32
C VAL A 84 16.41 -7.34 -2.47
N GLN A 85 17.13 -7.60 -1.37
CA GLN A 85 18.61 -7.51 -1.32
C GLN A 85 19.37 -8.66 -2.03
N ASP A 86 18.70 -9.74 -2.42
CA ASP A 86 19.25 -10.91 -3.11
C ASP A 86 18.08 -11.88 -3.43
N GLU A 87 18.31 -12.94 -4.22
CA GLU A 87 17.23 -13.82 -4.71
C GLU A 87 16.53 -14.63 -3.60
N ASP A 88 17.19 -14.82 -2.45
CA ASP A 88 16.69 -15.61 -1.33
C ASP A 88 16.34 -14.75 -0.10
N SER A 89 16.28 -13.43 -0.29
CA SER A 89 16.22 -12.50 0.82
C SER A 89 14.83 -12.47 1.43
N SER A 90 14.77 -12.53 2.76
CA SER A 90 13.58 -12.16 3.53
C SER A 90 13.58 -10.67 3.93
N SER A 91 14.49 -9.89 3.36
CA SER A 91 14.66 -8.46 3.65
C SER A 91 14.13 -7.60 2.49
N LEU A 92 13.32 -6.61 2.85
CA LEU A 92 12.85 -5.58 1.94
C LEU A 92 13.45 -4.24 2.39
N ASN A 93 13.95 -3.45 1.45
CA ASN A 93 14.58 -2.17 1.74
C ASN A 93 13.80 -1.04 1.10
N TYR A 94 13.86 0.14 1.73
CA TYR A 94 13.32 1.39 1.21
C TYR A 94 14.39 2.47 1.23
N ALA A 95 14.35 3.35 0.23
CA ALA A 95 15.13 4.58 0.22
C ALA A 95 14.37 5.66 -0.56
N LEU A 96 14.71 6.92 -0.26
CA LEU A 96 14.14 8.10 -0.90
C LEU A 96 15.28 8.96 -1.44
N PHE A 97 15.21 9.32 -2.71
CA PHE A 97 16.22 10.17 -3.36
C PHE A 97 15.58 11.45 -3.90
N ASP A 98 16.38 12.51 -4.02
CA ASP A 98 15.99 13.66 -4.81
C ASP A 98 16.06 13.36 -6.32
N HIS A 99 15.53 14.27 -7.15
CA HIS A 99 15.55 14.14 -8.62
C HIS A 99 16.96 14.07 -9.24
N THR A 100 18.02 14.35 -8.48
CA THR A 100 19.41 14.25 -8.92
C THR A 100 20.10 12.97 -8.45
N GLY A 101 19.41 12.14 -7.66
CA GLY A 101 19.93 10.88 -7.13
C GLY A 101 20.67 11.00 -5.80
N ASN A 102 20.61 12.14 -5.10
CA ASN A 102 21.14 12.21 -3.74
C ASN A 102 20.15 11.58 -2.76
N PRO A 103 20.61 10.81 -1.76
CA PRO A 103 19.73 10.27 -0.75
C PRO A 103 19.13 11.40 0.09
N LEU A 104 17.80 11.42 0.19
CA LEU A 104 17.06 12.13 1.22
C LEU A 104 16.88 11.20 2.43
N ILE A 105 16.64 9.91 2.17
CA ILE A 105 16.65 8.83 3.16
C ILE A 105 17.48 7.70 2.55
N SER A 106 18.60 7.39 3.18
CA SER A 106 19.45 6.26 2.79
C SER A 106 18.75 4.92 3.04
N THR A 107 19.33 3.84 2.50
CA THR A 107 18.83 2.46 2.65
C THR A 107 18.35 2.16 4.07
N THR A 108 17.04 1.95 4.18
CA THR A 108 16.33 1.73 5.43
C THR A 108 15.60 0.38 5.34
N PRO A 109 15.98 -0.63 6.14
CA PRO A 109 15.32 -1.93 6.12
C PRO A 109 13.87 -1.83 6.63
N ILE A 110 12.94 -2.39 5.86
CA ILE A 110 11.53 -2.53 6.26
C ILE A 110 11.38 -3.84 7.06
N PRO A 111 10.82 -3.81 8.28
CA PRO A 111 10.49 -5.02 9.02
C PRO A 111 9.47 -5.89 8.27
N SER A 112 9.95 -6.91 7.57
CA SER A 112 9.11 -7.75 6.70
C SER A 112 8.22 -8.72 7.49
N ASN A 113 8.64 -9.13 8.69
CA ASN A 113 7.96 -10.08 9.56
C ASN A 113 7.63 -11.43 8.89
N VAL A 114 8.52 -11.88 7.99
CA VAL A 114 8.44 -13.17 7.28
C VAL A 114 9.74 -13.96 7.43
N SER A 115 9.63 -15.28 7.31
CA SER A 115 10.78 -16.20 7.31
C SER A 115 11.12 -16.75 5.93
N SER A 116 10.24 -16.57 4.95
CA SER A 116 10.43 -16.97 3.55
C SER A 116 10.99 -15.84 2.72
N THR A 117 11.55 -16.21 1.57
CA THR A 117 11.97 -15.29 0.50
C THR A 117 10.86 -14.31 0.15
N ILE A 118 11.25 -13.06 -0.10
CA ILE A 118 10.38 -12.01 -0.62
C ILE A 118 10.59 -11.89 -2.12
N THR A 119 9.50 -11.74 -2.86
CA THR A 119 9.51 -11.49 -4.30
C THR A 119 8.42 -10.49 -4.66
N SER A 120 8.51 -9.96 -5.88
CA SER A 120 7.45 -9.18 -6.52
C SER A 120 7.03 -7.96 -5.70
N PRO A 121 7.97 -7.11 -5.24
CA PRO A 121 7.60 -5.89 -4.57
C PRO A 121 6.90 -4.97 -5.56
N ALA A 122 5.83 -4.32 -5.13
CA ALA A 122 5.19 -3.25 -5.88
C ALA A 122 4.91 -2.08 -4.94
N MET A 123 4.91 -0.87 -5.49
CA MET A 123 4.75 0.34 -4.71
C MET A 123 3.94 1.39 -5.47
N VAL A 124 3.14 2.15 -4.73
CA VAL A 124 2.57 3.42 -5.17
C VAL A 124 2.76 4.47 -4.09
N VAL A 125 2.67 5.74 -4.49
CA VAL A 125 2.74 6.89 -3.61
C VAL A 125 1.38 7.58 -3.64
N ASP A 126 0.85 7.95 -2.47
CA ASP A 126 -0.42 8.68 -2.36
C ASP A 126 -0.24 10.21 -2.41
N SER A 127 -1.34 10.98 -2.34
CA SER A 127 -1.30 12.45 -2.38
C SER A 127 -0.64 13.12 -1.17
N GLN A 128 -0.33 12.37 -0.11
CA GLN A 128 0.47 12.84 1.02
C GLN A 128 1.92 12.33 0.92
N GLU A 129 2.30 11.89 -0.28
CA GLU A 129 3.63 11.40 -0.62
C GLU A 129 4.07 10.19 0.24
N ARG A 130 3.12 9.38 0.70
CA ARG A 130 3.37 8.18 1.50
C ARG A 130 3.47 6.97 0.61
N ALA A 131 4.45 6.11 0.90
CA ALA A 131 4.72 4.89 0.15
C ALA A 131 3.85 3.74 0.64
N HIS A 132 2.98 3.26 -0.25
CA HIS A 132 2.20 2.03 -0.10
C HIS A 132 2.95 0.91 -0.78
N ILE A 133 3.38 -0.09 -0.01
CA ILE A 133 4.28 -1.14 -0.51
C ILE A 133 3.61 -2.50 -0.30
N VAL A 134 3.57 -3.30 -1.36
CA VAL A 134 3.08 -4.69 -1.34
C VAL A 134 4.19 -5.63 -1.78
N TRP A 135 4.18 -6.86 -1.28
CA TRP A 135 5.12 -7.90 -1.72
C TRP A 135 4.57 -9.29 -1.47
N GLU A 136 5.11 -10.27 -2.18
CA GLU A 136 4.88 -11.69 -1.90
C GLU A 136 5.92 -12.20 -0.90
N SER A 137 5.42 -12.89 0.13
CA SER A 137 6.18 -13.85 0.92
C SER A 137 6.01 -15.22 0.29
N VAL A 138 7.04 -15.72 -0.39
CA VAL A 138 6.93 -16.83 -1.35
C VAL A 138 6.12 -18.00 -0.78
N GLY A 139 5.03 -18.33 -1.47
CA GLY A 139 4.19 -19.49 -1.15
C GLY A 139 3.34 -19.38 0.10
N THR A 140 3.28 -18.21 0.74
CA THR A 140 2.59 -18.03 2.03
C THR A 140 1.60 -16.86 2.05
N GLU A 141 2.05 -15.65 1.79
CA GLU A 141 1.29 -14.43 2.08
C GLU A 141 1.54 -13.32 1.05
N ILE A 142 0.53 -12.48 0.81
CA ILE A 142 0.76 -11.12 0.30
C ILE A 142 0.75 -10.18 1.49
N ARG A 143 1.75 -9.32 1.55
CA ARG A 143 1.93 -8.37 2.65
C ARG A 143 1.87 -6.94 2.18
N TYR A 144 1.60 -6.07 3.13
CA TYR A 144 1.47 -4.64 2.93
C TYR A 144 2.09 -3.86 4.09
N ALA A 145 2.76 -2.76 3.75
CA ALA A 145 3.18 -1.73 4.69
C ALA A 145 2.91 -0.33 4.12
N LEU A 146 2.71 0.63 5.02
CA LEU A 146 2.57 2.05 4.70
C LEU A 146 3.67 2.82 5.42
N ILE A 147 4.47 3.54 4.65
CA ILE A 147 5.60 4.34 5.13
C ILE A 147 5.33 5.81 4.80
N ASP A 148 5.48 6.67 5.79
CA ASP A 148 5.42 8.12 5.66
C ASP A 148 6.85 8.69 5.79
N PRO A 149 7.47 9.11 4.68
CA PRO A 149 8.81 9.67 4.72
C PRO A 149 8.85 11.11 5.23
N ASP A 150 7.71 11.79 5.48
CA ASP A 150 7.68 13.12 6.13
C ASP A 150 7.93 13.03 7.63
N LEU A 151 7.89 11.82 8.21
CA LEU A 151 8.23 11.58 9.61
C LEU A 151 9.74 11.42 9.85
N ASP A 152 10.53 11.41 8.79
CA ASP A 152 11.99 11.46 8.83
C ASP A 152 12.51 12.89 8.64
N ASP A 153 13.71 13.19 9.13
CA ASP A 153 14.32 14.52 8.98
C ASP A 153 14.95 14.75 7.59
N ARG A 154 15.06 13.70 6.78
CA ARG A 154 15.53 13.70 5.38
C ARG A 154 16.92 14.30 5.20
N ASP A 155 17.79 14.08 6.18
CA ASP A 155 19.18 14.56 6.16
C ASP A 155 20.12 13.70 5.29
N GLY A 156 19.58 12.68 4.62
CA GLY A 156 20.31 11.72 3.80
C GLY A 156 20.84 10.52 4.58
N SER A 157 20.62 10.44 5.89
CA SER A 157 20.98 9.29 6.72
C SER A 157 19.95 8.15 6.63
N VAL A 158 20.20 7.06 7.36
CA VAL A 158 19.26 5.94 7.44
C VAL A 158 18.05 6.37 8.25
N GLY A 159 16.85 6.17 7.73
CA GLY A 159 15.61 6.60 8.36
C GLY A 159 15.26 5.80 9.62
N ASP A 160 14.55 6.43 10.55
CA ASP A 160 13.93 5.74 11.68
C ASP A 160 12.63 5.04 11.23
N ILE A 161 12.79 3.82 10.71
CA ILE A 161 11.67 3.04 10.16
C ILE A 161 10.53 2.84 11.15
N ALA A 162 10.82 2.79 12.46
CA ALA A 162 9.78 2.60 13.47
C ALA A 162 8.87 3.83 13.56
N ASN A 163 9.42 5.04 13.41
CA ASN A 163 8.65 6.28 13.38
C ASN A 163 7.97 6.51 12.04
N MET A 164 8.62 6.17 10.92
CA MET A 164 8.08 6.37 9.58
C MET A 164 6.93 5.41 9.24
N THR A 165 6.81 4.28 9.93
CA THR A 165 5.81 3.25 9.60
C THR A 165 4.44 3.60 10.17
N LEU A 166 3.49 3.96 9.30
CA LEU A 166 2.08 4.18 9.68
C LEU A 166 1.28 2.89 9.76
N GLN A 167 1.56 1.93 8.88
CA GLN A 167 1.01 0.58 8.92
C GLN A 167 2.17 -0.41 8.84
N PRO A 168 2.43 -1.21 9.90
CA PRO A 168 3.46 -2.23 9.85
C PRO A 168 3.09 -3.36 8.89
N SER A 169 4.10 -4.13 8.48
CA SER A 169 3.93 -5.33 7.66
C SER A 169 2.77 -6.20 8.16
N THR A 170 1.72 -6.27 7.36
CA THR A 170 0.47 -6.97 7.66
C THR A 170 0.13 -7.90 6.50
N ALA A 171 -0.28 -9.14 6.79
CA ALA A 171 -0.78 -10.06 5.78
C ALA A 171 -2.14 -9.57 5.26
N LEU A 172 -2.24 -9.28 3.95
CA LEU A 172 -3.49 -8.96 3.26
C LEU A 172 -4.19 -10.22 2.74
N ALA A 173 -3.41 -11.24 2.40
CA ALA A 173 -3.91 -12.53 1.96
C ALA A 173 -2.95 -13.63 2.43
N ASP A 174 -3.52 -14.79 2.80
CA ASP A 174 -2.79 -15.99 3.20
C ASP A 174 -3.14 -17.18 2.29
N GLY A 175 -2.37 -18.25 2.36
CA GLY A 175 -2.62 -19.52 1.68
C GLY A 175 -1.53 -19.93 0.69
N ALA A 176 -1.54 -21.21 0.30
CA ALA A 176 -0.50 -21.81 -0.53
C ALA A 176 -0.62 -21.43 -2.02
N GLY A 177 0.52 -21.17 -2.66
CA GLY A 177 0.65 -20.86 -4.09
C GLY A 177 1.50 -19.62 -4.34
N THR A 178 2.02 -19.49 -5.56
CA THR A 178 2.78 -18.30 -5.99
C THR A 178 1.83 -17.17 -6.35
N ARG A 179 2.14 -15.96 -5.91
CA ARG A 179 1.38 -14.73 -6.19
C ARG A 179 2.36 -13.67 -6.70
N SER A 180 2.87 -13.90 -7.90
CA SER A 180 4.00 -13.17 -8.50
C SER A 180 3.70 -11.74 -8.97
N ASP A 181 2.46 -11.27 -8.84
CA ASP A 181 2.05 -9.96 -9.35
C ASP A 181 1.05 -9.29 -8.41
N PRO A 182 1.43 -9.03 -7.13
CA PRO A 182 0.60 -8.20 -6.29
C PRO A 182 0.56 -6.78 -6.89
N ASP A 183 -0.62 -6.34 -7.30
CA ASP A 183 -0.83 -5.01 -7.87
C ASP A 183 -1.49 -4.09 -6.84
N ILE A 184 -1.05 -2.84 -6.84
CA ILE A 184 -1.63 -1.77 -6.05
C ILE A 184 -1.90 -0.60 -7.02
N ALA A 185 -3.19 -0.43 -7.34
CA ALA A 185 -3.66 0.46 -8.40
C ALA A 185 -4.16 1.80 -7.88
#